data_AF-A0A517XU53-F1
#
_entry.id   AF-A0A517XU53-F1
#
_cell.length_a   1.000
_cell.length_b   1.000
_cell.length_c   1.000
_cell.angle_alpha   90.00
_cell.angle_beta   90.00
_cell.angle_gamma   90.00
#
_symmetry.space_group_name_H-M   'P 1'
#
loop_
_entity.id
_entity.type
_entity.pdbx_description
1 polymer ?
#
loop_
_entity_poly.entity_id
_entity_poly.type
_entity_poly.pdbx_seq_one_letter_code
_entity_poly.pdbx_strand_id
1 'polypeptide(L)'
;MTQTPPPPPSGIDRTGQPPPPDVLTLHRRLPPAGRFTRALGDQWTTVGDPLTEDWLRAHVRGVQIIGAYPAADGVARFGVIDIDHHPADGVVDPAAVRANEAYARAKHAELMSMGIVAVLVRGHTAGSLHLWLSVQPMDAARLGRWLQRFVADRGDVPVDTFPSRTGGGNAVRLPGRHHRHPDQWSAHWNAAAATWEPWPAAWEALAAIPDNDQAIHGVRLTDSG
;
A
#
# COMPACT_ATOMS: atom_id res chain seq x y z
N MET A 1 31.55 15.80 -6.90
CA MET A 1 30.77 16.32 -5.76
C MET A 1 29.45 16.84 -6.30
N THR A 2 28.39 16.02 -6.28
CA THR A 2 27.06 16.42 -6.74
C THR A 2 26.39 17.20 -5.62
N GLN A 3 26.15 18.50 -5.85
CA GLN A 3 25.44 19.36 -4.90
C GLN A 3 24.02 18.82 -4.68
N THR A 4 23.66 18.63 -3.42
CA THR A 4 22.29 18.32 -3.02
C THR A 4 21.39 19.50 -3.39
N PRO A 5 20.32 19.31 -4.17
CA PRO A 5 19.42 20.40 -4.51
C PRO A 5 18.74 20.98 -3.25
N PRO A 6 18.43 22.29 -3.24
CA PRO A 6 17.77 22.94 -2.11
C PRO A 6 16.38 22.31 -1.85
N PRO A 7 15.89 22.30 -0.60
CA PRO A 7 14.53 21.85 -0.31
C PRO A 7 13.49 22.69 -1.07
N PRO A 8 12.35 22.12 -1.48
CA PRO A 8 11.32 22.84 -2.22
C PRO A 8 10.71 23.96 -1.36
N PRO A 9 10.14 25.01 -2.01
CA PRO A 9 9.38 26.04 -1.33
C PRO A 9 8.20 25.46 -0.55
N SER A 10 7.85 26.09 0.57
CA SER A 10 6.62 25.79 1.30
C SER A 10 5.40 25.89 0.37
N GLY A 11 4.69 24.77 0.16
CA GLY A 11 3.49 24.71 -0.69
C GLY A 11 3.62 23.81 -1.91
N ILE A 12 4.82 23.31 -2.18
CA ILE A 12 5.11 22.38 -3.28
C ILE A 12 5.78 21.15 -2.65
N ASP A 13 5.37 19.94 -3.04
CA ASP A 13 6.08 18.74 -2.62
C ASP A 13 7.51 18.71 -3.23
N ARG A 14 8.36 17.79 -2.79
CA ARG A 14 9.75 17.70 -3.30
C ARG A 14 9.85 17.38 -4.79
N THR A 15 8.73 17.02 -5.44
CA THR A 15 8.65 16.77 -6.88
C THR A 15 8.28 18.02 -7.68
N GLY A 16 8.00 19.14 -7.01
CA GLY A 16 7.56 20.35 -7.71
C GLY A 16 6.05 20.42 -7.92
N GLN A 17 5.26 19.49 -7.35
CA GLN A 17 3.81 19.44 -7.52
C GLN A 17 3.03 19.88 -6.27
N PRO A 18 1.84 20.48 -6.42
CA PRO A 18 0.96 20.75 -5.29
C PRO A 18 0.55 19.42 -4.63
N PRO A 19 0.39 19.36 -3.30
CA PRO A 19 -0.07 18.15 -2.64
C PRO A 19 -1.45 17.75 -3.18
N PRO A 20 -1.71 16.46 -3.48
CA PRO A 20 -2.98 15.99 -3.97
C PRO A 20 -4.14 16.47 -3.08
N PRO A 21 -5.27 16.91 -3.68
CA PRO A 21 -6.34 17.59 -2.96
C PRO A 21 -7.10 16.72 -1.95
N ASP A 22 -6.85 15.41 -1.89
CA ASP A 22 -7.81 14.46 -1.31
C ASP A 22 -7.36 13.73 -0.02
N VAL A 23 -6.63 14.43 0.85
CA VAL A 23 -6.20 13.87 2.15
C VAL A 23 -7.40 13.48 3.03
N LEU A 24 -8.47 14.26 2.97
CA LEU A 24 -9.67 14.06 3.79
C LEU A 24 -10.47 12.80 3.39
N THR A 25 -10.47 12.42 2.12
CA THR A 25 -11.17 11.19 1.69
C THR A 25 -10.41 9.97 2.15
N LEU A 26 -9.08 9.94 1.99
CA LEU A 26 -8.30 8.81 2.50
C LEU A 26 -8.43 8.67 4.02
N HIS A 27 -8.32 9.78 4.77
CA HIS A 27 -8.46 9.75 6.23
C HIS A 27 -9.76 9.08 6.69
N ARG A 28 -10.88 9.38 6.02
CA ARG A 28 -12.20 8.79 6.36
C ARG A 28 -12.32 7.29 6.04
N ARG A 29 -11.45 6.77 5.18
CA ARG A 29 -11.43 5.36 4.76
C ARG A 29 -10.51 4.50 5.61
N LEU A 30 -9.51 5.09 6.25
CA LEU A 30 -8.65 4.38 7.18
C LEU A 30 -9.43 3.97 8.44
N PRO A 31 -9.12 2.82 9.05
CA PRO A 31 -9.65 2.49 10.37
C PRO A 31 -9.27 3.59 11.36
N PRO A 32 -10.15 3.92 12.32
CA PRO A 32 -9.85 4.88 13.38
C PRO A 32 -8.92 4.25 14.44
N ALA A 33 -7.80 3.68 14.00
CA ALA A 33 -6.82 3.08 14.88
C ALA A 33 -6.25 4.16 15.81
N GLY A 34 -6.23 3.89 17.11
CA GLY A 34 -5.51 4.72 18.09
C GLY A 34 -3.99 4.63 17.96
N ARG A 35 -3.47 4.20 16.81
CA ARG A 35 -2.05 4.09 16.51
C ARG A 35 -1.76 4.10 15.01
N PHE A 36 -0.57 4.55 14.66
CA PHE A 36 0.02 4.44 13.33
C PHE A 36 1.53 4.26 13.44
N THR A 37 2.23 4.01 12.33
CA THR A 37 3.70 4.00 12.34
C THR A 37 4.26 5.19 11.56
N ARG A 38 5.43 5.67 11.99
CA ARG A 38 6.21 6.66 11.23
C ARG A 38 7.67 6.23 11.12
N ALA A 39 8.33 6.63 10.04
CA ALA A 39 9.76 6.49 9.91
C ALA A 39 10.52 7.68 10.53
N LEU A 40 11.49 7.38 11.40
CA LEU A 40 12.47 8.32 11.94
C LEU A 40 13.87 7.85 11.49
N GLY A 41 14.36 8.42 10.39
CA GLY A 41 15.54 7.86 9.71
C GLY A 41 15.21 6.48 9.15
N ASP A 42 16.00 5.47 9.53
CA ASP A 42 15.82 4.08 9.10
C ASP A 42 14.97 3.25 10.09
N GLN A 43 14.48 3.87 11.17
CA GLN A 43 13.69 3.20 12.20
C GLN A 43 12.19 3.49 12.05
N TRP A 44 11.38 2.46 12.25
CA TRP A 44 9.93 2.57 12.35
C TRP A 44 9.51 2.67 13.81
N THR A 45 8.70 3.67 14.14
CA THR A 45 8.17 3.85 15.49
C THR A 45 6.65 3.84 15.45
N THR A 46 6.02 3.08 16.34
CA THR A 46 4.57 3.16 16.57
C THR A 46 4.26 4.41 17.39
N VAL A 47 3.37 5.25 16.89
CA VAL A 47 2.81 6.39 17.60
C VAL A 47 1.48 5.95 18.19
N GLY A 48 1.29 6.13 19.50
CA GLY A 48 0.09 5.73 20.25
C GLY A 48 -1.05 6.73 20.18
N ASP A 49 -1.22 7.39 19.04
CA ASP A 49 -2.26 8.39 18.78
C ASP A 49 -2.99 8.06 17.47
N PRO A 50 -4.22 8.57 17.27
CA PRO A 50 -4.90 8.47 15.98
C PRO A 50 -4.11 9.13 14.84
N LEU A 51 -4.19 8.54 13.65
CA LEU A 51 -3.61 9.13 12.45
C LEU A 51 -4.45 10.33 12.00
N THR A 52 -3.92 11.56 12.18
CA THR A 52 -4.64 12.80 11.85
C THR A 52 -4.43 13.25 10.40
N GLU A 53 -5.25 14.20 9.96
CA GLU A 53 -5.08 14.88 8.67
C GLU A 53 -3.70 15.55 8.53
N ASP A 54 -3.19 16.17 9.59
CA ASP A 54 -1.88 16.82 9.58
C ASP A 54 -0.74 15.82 9.33
N TRP A 55 -0.82 14.63 9.93
CA TRP A 55 0.14 13.55 9.65
C TRP A 55 0.10 13.10 8.20
N LEU A 56 -1.09 12.95 7.63
CA LEU A 56 -1.27 12.58 6.23
C LEU A 56 -0.76 13.69 5.30
N ARG A 57 -1.01 14.97 5.61
CA ARG A 57 -0.46 16.10 4.85
C ARG A 57 1.07 16.11 4.90
N ALA A 58 1.68 15.80 6.04
CA ALA A 58 3.13 15.65 6.16
C ALA A 58 3.68 14.46 5.35
N HIS A 59 2.95 13.33 5.33
CA HIS A 59 3.28 12.15 4.53
C HIS A 59 3.28 12.43 3.03
N VAL A 60 2.19 13.02 2.55
CA VAL A 60 1.99 13.39 1.13
C VAL A 60 3.07 14.35 0.64
N ARG A 61 3.54 15.27 1.50
CA ARG A 61 4.66 16.18 1.19
C ARG A 61 6.04 15.53 1.30
N GLY A 62 6.13 14.26 1.69
CA GLY A 62 7.38 13.53 1.89
C GLY A 62 8.20 14.00 3.09
N VAL A 63 7.58 14.73 4.03
CA VAL A 63 8.20 15.19 5.27
C VAL A 63 8.33 14.01 6.24
N GLN A 64 7.28 13.22 6.34
CA GLN A 64 7.21 11.99 7.11
C GLN A 64 6.93 10.82 6.18
N ILE A 65 7.22 9.60 6.63
CA ILE A 65 6.73 8.38 5.98
C ILE A 65 5.83 7.71 6.99
N ILE A 66 4.59 7.44 6.61
CA ILE A 66 3.54 6.93 7.49
C ILE A 66 3.11 5.54 7.03
N GLY A 67 2.90 4.65 8.01
CA GLY A 67 2.18 3.40 7.83
C GLY A 67 0.86 3.40 8.59
N ALA A 68 -0.18 2.85 7.95
CA ALA A 68 -1.51 2.70 8.52
C ALA A 68 -1.82 1.23 8.80
N TYR A 69 -2.53 0.96 9.89
CA TYR A 69 -3.00 -0.40 10.17
C TYR A 69 -4.28 -0.69 9.36
N PRO A 70 -4.41 -1.87 8.74
CA PRO A 70 -5.59 -2.26 7.96
C PRO A 70 -6.85 -2.44 8.80
N ALA A 71 -6.66 -2.68 10.10
CA ALA A 71 -7.72 -2.93 11.06
C ALA A 71 -7.45 -2.27 12.42
N ALA A 72 -8.54 -1.96 13.13
CA ALA A 72 -8.57 -1.51 14.52
C ALA A 72 -9.73 -2.20 15.24
N ASP A 73 -9.52 -2.64 16.48
CA ASP A 73 -10.56 -3.29 17.31
C ASP A 73 -11.27 -4.46 16.59
N GLY A 74 -10.51 -5.25 15.82
CA GLY A 74 -11.04 -6.38 15.06
C GLY A 74 -11.76 -6.02 13.77
N VAL A 75 -11.88 -4.73 13.43
CA VAL A 75 -12.58 -4.24 12.24
C VAL A 75 -11.57 -3.74 11.20
N ALA A 76 -11.58 -4.35 10.01
CA ALA A 76 -10.80 -3.91 8.87
C ALA A 76 -11.60 -2.93 7.99
N ARG A 77 -10.88 -1.99 7.35
CA ARG A 77 -11.44 -1.09 6.31
C ARG A 77 -10.68 -1.14 4.99
N PHE A 78 -9.49 -1.74 5.00
CA PHE A 78 -8.75 -2.01 3.78
C PHE A 78 -7.96 -3.31 3.92
N GLY A 79 -7.61 -3.87 2.78
CA GLY A 79 -6.67 -4.98 2.66
C GLY A 79 -5.47 -4.58 1.83
N VAL A 80 -4.33 -5.22 2.07
CA VAL A 80 -3.14 -5.13 1.25
C VAL A 80 -2.59 -6.53 1.03
N ILE A 81 -2.27 -6.84 -0.23
CA ILE A 81 -1.38 -7.92 -0.59
C ILE A 81 -0.01 -7.28 -0.82
N ASP A 82 0.95 -7.65 0.02
CA ASP A 82 2.31 -7.12 -0.02
C ASP A 82 3.21 -8.15 -0.70
N ILE A 83 3.71 -7.79 -1.86
CA ILE A 83 4.57 -8.62 -2.71
C ILE A 83 5.93 -7.96 -2.65
N ASP A 84 6.75 -8.36 -1.69
CA ASP A 84 8.03 -7.70 -1.43
C ASP A 84 9.21 -8.67 -1.51
N HIS A 85 10.23 -8.24 -2.24
CA HIS A 85 11.51 -8.91 -2.28
C HIS A 85 12.50 -8.14 -1.40
N HIS A 86 12.83 -8.72 -0.25
CA HIS A 86 13.92 -8.25 0.60
C HIS A 86 15.17 -9.09 0.35
N PRO A 87 16.09 -8.66 -0.54
CA PRO A 87 17.34 -9.38 -0.74
C PRO A 87 18.17 -9.36 0.54
N ALA A 88 18.65 -10.54 0.97
CA ALA A 88 19.34 -10.72 2.25
C ALA A 88 20.66 -9.91 2.36
N ASP A 89 21.28 -9.56 1.24
CA ASP A 89 22.56 -8.85 1.13
C ASP A 89 22.43 -7.48 0.43
N GLY A 90 21.20 -7.03 0.17
CA GLY A 90 20.92 -5.80 -0.56
C GLY A 90 21.14 -5.91 -2.08
N VAL A 91 21.50 -7.08 -2.61
CA VAL A 91 21.66 -7.29 -4.05
C VAL A 91 20.31 -7.59 -4.68
N VAL A 92 19.81 -6.64 -5.47
CA VAL A 92 18.54 -6.79 -6.18
C VAL A 92 18.70 -7.74 -7.36
N ASP A 93 18.05 -8.90 -7.32
CA ASP A 93 17.97 -9.82 -8.46
C ASP A 93 16.92 -9.33 -9.49
N PRO A 94 17.32 -8.95 -10.72
CA PRO A 94 16.37 -8.52 -11.74
C PRO A 94 15.36 -9.59 -12.14
N ALA A 95 15.68 -10.88 -12.01
CA ALA A 95 14.73 -11.96 -12.29
C ALA A 95 13.63 -12.02 -11.23
N ALA A 96 13.99 -11.94 -9.95
CA ALA A 96 13.04 -11.82 -8.84
C ALA A 96 12.13 -10.58 -8.99
N VAL A 97 12.69 -9.41 -9.34
CA VAL A 97 11.89 -8.20 -9.59
C VAL A 97 10.86 -8.41 -10.71
N ARG A 98 11.27 -9.01 -11.83
CA ARG A 98 10.35 -9.32 -12.94
C ARG A 98 9.28 -10.33 -12.54
N ALA A 99 9.62 -11.34 -11.73
CA ALA A 99 8.68 -12.34 -11.23
C ALA A 99 7.64 -11.70 -10.30
N ASN A 100 8.06 -10.87 -9.35
CA ASN A 100 7.17 -10.11 -8.46
C ASN A 100 6.24 -9.20 -9.26
N GLU A 101 6.76 -8.43 -10.21
CA GLU A 101 5.95 -7.56 -11.06
C GLU A 101 4.94 -8.34 -11.93
N ALA A 102 5.36 -9.48 -12.49
CA ALA A 102 4.46 -10.34 -13.27
C ALA A 102 3.33 -10.90 -12.41
N TYR A 103 3.66 -11.42 -11.22
CA TYR A 103 2.68 -11.94 -10.27
C TYR A 103 1.72 -10.85 -9.78
N ALA A 104 2.23 -9.66 -9.42
CA ALA A 104 1.41 -8.54 -8.99
C ALA A 104 0.43 -8.07 -10.08
N ARG A 105 0.88 -7.98 -11.33
CA ARG A 105 0.00 -7.63 -12.47
C ARG A 105 -1.05 -8.72 -12.73
N ALA A 106 -0.68 -10.00 -12.61
CA ALA A 106 -1.62 -11.11 -12.76
C ALA A 106 -2.71 -11.06 -11.67
N LYS A 107 -2.32 -10.87 -10.40
CA LYS A 107 -3.26 -10.73 -9.29
C LYS A 107 -4.11 -9.47 -9.36
N HIS A 108 -3.54 -8.36 -9.85
CA HIS A 108 -4.31 -7.15 -10.15
C HIS A 108 -5.41 -7.45 -11.18
N ALA A 109 -5.06 -8.07 -12.31
CA ALA A 109 -6.03 -8.43 -13.35
C ALA A 109 -7.08 -9.43 -12.83
N GLU A 110 -6.69 -10.41 -12.02
CA GLU A 110 -7.62 -11.37 -11.39
C GLU A 110 -8.63 -10.66 -10.49
N LEU A 111 -8.20 -9.77 -9.59
CA LEU A 111 -9.10 -8.96 -8.75
C LEU A 111 -10.09 -8.16 -9.61
N MET A 112 -9.58 -7.46 -10.63
CA MET A 112 -10.42 -6.66 -11.52
C MET A 112 -11.45 -7.53 -12.26
N SER A 113 -11.08 -8.75 -12.67
CA SER A 113 -11.99 -9.71 -13.32
C SER A 113 -13.11 -10.22 -12.40
N MET A 114 -12.86 -10.22 -11.08
CA MET A 114 -13.85 -10.55 -10.05
C MET A 114 -14.75 -9.36 -9.68
N GLY A 115 -14.57 -8.21 -10.35
CA GLY A 115 -15.25 -6.96 -10.00
C GLY A 115 -14.69 -6.30 -8.73
N ILE A 116 -13.52 -6.70 -8.26
CA ILE A 116 -12.82 -6.09 -7.13
C ILE A 116 -11.90 -5.01 -7.67
N VAL A 117 -12.19 -3.75 -7.37
CA VAL A 117 -11.32 -2.64 -7.72
C VAL A 117 -10.14 -2.62 -6.76
N ALA A 118 -8.94 -2.78 -7.32
CA ALA A 118 -7.69 -2.76 -6.58
C ALA A 118 -6.70 -1.76 -7.18
N VAL A 119 -5.86 -1.16 -6.33
CA VAL A 119 -4.80 -0.23 -6.73
C VAL A 119 -3.46 -0.93 -6.56
N LEU A 120 -2.79 -1.21 -7.68
CA LEU A 120 -1.43 -1.73 -7.68
C LEU A 120 -0.43 -0.57 -7.56
N VAL A 121 0.38 -0.62 -6.52
CA VAL A 121 1.38 0.39 -6.17
C VAL A 121 2.76 -0.25 -6.12
N ARG A 122 3.75 0.37 -6.75
CA ARG A 122 5.16 0.03 -6.55
C ARG A 122 5.75 0.96 -5.49
N GLY A 123 6.25 0.40 -4.39
CA GLY A 123 6.90 1.16 -3.31
C GLY A 123 8.31 1.63 -3.68
N HIS A 124 9.08 0.74 -4.31
CA HIS A 124 10.41 1.03 -4.85
C HIS A 124 10.76 0.13 -6.05
N THR A 125 11.83 0.46 -6.77
CA THR A 125 12.24 -0.26 -7.98
C THR A 125 12.86 -1.63 -7.74
N ALA A 126 13.13 -2.01 -6.48
CA ALA A 126 13.67 -3.32 -6.11
C ALA A 126 12.61 -4.43 -5.93
N GLY A 127 11.37 -4.22 -6.43
CA GLY A 127 10.35 -5.28 -6.47
C GLY A 127 9.36 -5.32 -5.30
N SER A 128 9.27 -4.25 -4.49
CA SER A 128 8.24 -4.06 -3.45
C SER A 128 6.97 -3.49 -4.09
N LEU A 129 5.88 -4.26 -4.02
CA LEU A 129 4.61 -3.99 -4.67
C LEU A 129 3.46 -4.23 -3.69
N HIS A 130 2.50 -3.31 -3.63
CA HIS A 130 1.30 -3.45 -2.83
C HIS A 130 0.05 -3.46 -3.73
N LEU A 131 -0.83 -4.42 -3.55
CA LEU A 131 -2.20 -4.37 -4.07
C LEU A 131 -3.13 -3.91 -2.96
N TRP A 132 -3.65 -2.69 -3.08
CA TRP A 132 -4.59 -2.10 -2.12
C TRP A 132 -6.03 -2.37 -2.52
N LEU A 133 -6.86 -2.72 -1.55
CA LEU A 133 -8.32 -2.83 -1.68
C LEU A 133 -9.00 -2.11 -0.52
N SER A 134 -10.04 -1.33 -0.81
CA SER A 134 -10.94 -0.78 0.22
C SER A 134 -12.12 -1.70 0.40
N VAL A 135 -12.61 -1.81 1.64
CA VAL A 135 -13.75 -2.65 1.99
C VAL A 135 -14.70 -1.89 2.91
N GLN A 136 -15.98 -2.24 2.85
CA GLN A 136 -16.89 -1.87 3.93
C GLN A 136 -16.36 -2.44 5.25
N PRO A 137 -16.57 -1.75 6.39
CA PRO A 137 -16.13 -2.23 7.70
C PRO A 137 -16.54 -3.70 7.92
N MET A 138 -15.55 -4.57 8.12
CA MET A 138 -15.77 -6.01 8.27
C MET A 138 -14.81 -6.65 9.27
N ASP A 139 -15.11 -7.87 9.70
CA ASP A 139 -14.21 -8.66 10.55
C ASP A 139 -12.81 -8.80 9.91
N ALA A 140 -11.78 -8.37 10.62
CA ALA A 140 -10.42 -8.34 10.11
C ALA A 140 -9.87 -9.75 9.83
N ALA A 141 -10.21 -10.73 10.68
CA ALA A 141 -9.77 -12.11 10.47
C ALA A 141 -10.42 -12.73 9.24
N ARG A 142 -11.69 -12.41 8.96
CA ARG A 142 -12.37 -12.78 7.72
C ARG A 142 -11.68 -12.22 6.49
N LEU A 143 -11.37 -10.91 6.49
CA LEU A 143 -10.65 -10.30 5.37
C LEU A 143 -9.26 -10.96 5.19
N GLY A 144 -8.53 -11.17 6.27
CA GLY A 144 -7.20 -11.77 6.22
C GLY A 144 -7.21 -13.23 5.74
N ARG A 145 -8.20 -14.05 6.13
CA ARG A 145 -8.38 -15.40 5.57
C ARG A 145 -8.66 -15.36 4.08
N TRP A 146 -9.51 -14.44 3.63
CA TRP A 146 -9.81 -14.27 2.21
C TRP A 146 -8.56 -13.87 1.42
N LEU A 147 -7.79 -12.89 1.91
CA LEU A 147 -6.54 -12.44 1.27
C LEU A 147 -5.52 -13.58 1.16
N GLN A 148 -5.29 -14.33 2.25
CA GLN A 148 -4.35 -15.46 2.25
C GLN A 148 -4.78 -16.56 1.29
N ARG A 149 -6.10 -16.84 1.17
CA ARG A 149 -6.60 -17.81 0.21
C ARG A 149 -6.41 -17.33 -1.23
N PHE A 150 -6.63 -16.04 -1.49
CA PHE A 150 -6.48 -15.44 -2.81
C PHE A 150 -5.05 -15.53 -3.37
N VAL A 151 -4.05 -15.53 -2.47
CA VAL A 151 -2.62 -15.63 -2.84
C VAL A 151 -2.01 -17.01 -2.54
N ALA A 152 -2.84 -18.04 -2.36
CA ALA A 152 -2.36 -19.39 -2.03
C ALA A 152 -1.55 -20.05 -3.17
N ASP A 153 -1.68 -19.53 -4.39
CA ASP A 153 -0.99 -19.95 -5.60
C ASP A 153 0.35 -19.22 -5.86
N ARG A 154 0.82 -18.40 -4.89
CA ARG A 154 2.04 -17.58 -5.03
C ARG A 154 3.33 -18.34 -5.38
N GLY A 155 3.38 -19.65 -5.15
CA GLY A 155 4.61 -20.44 -5.29
C GLY A 155 5.74 -19.86 -4.42
N ASP A 156 6.88 -19.56 -5.04
CA ASP A 156 8.06 -18.98 -4.39
C ASP A 156 8.03 -17.45 -4.30
N VAL A 157 6.99 -16.79 -4.83
CA VAL A 157 6.87 -15.34 -4.73
C VAL A 157 6.64 -14.95 -3.26
N PRO A 158 7.48 -14.08 -2.67
CA PRO A 158 7.31 -13.64 -1.30
C PRO A 158 6.07 -12.74 -1.19
N VAL A 159 5.05 -13.23 -0.49
CA VAL A 159 3.77 -12.51 -0.32
C VAL A 159 3.28 -12.56 1.11
N ASP A 160 3.06 -11.39 1.68
CA ASP A 160 2.34 -11.18 2.92
C ASP A 160 0.97 -10.55 2.66
N THR A 161 0.07 -10.64 3.66
CA THR A 161 -1.25 -10.00 3.58
C THR A 161 -1.57 -9.25 4.85
N PHE A 162 -2.23 -8.11 4.69
CA PHE A 162 -2.63 -7.22 5.77
C PHE A 162 -4.11 -6.86 5.62
N PRO A 163 -5.00 -7.23 6.54
CA PRO A 163 -4.71 -7.94 7.79
C PRO A 163 -4.21 -9.37 7.53
N SER A 164 -3.52 -9.92 8.52
CA SER A 164 -3.09 -11.32 8.53
C SER A 164 -4.30 -12.25 8.72
N ARG A 165 -4.09 -13.56 8.56
CA ARG A 165 -5.15 -14.58 8.71
C ARG A 165 -5.95 -14.48 10.02
N THR A 166 -5.34 -13.98 11.10
CA THR A 166 -5.94 -13.84 12.42
C THR A 166 -6.55 -12.44 12.67
N GLY A 167 -6.52 -11.55 11.67
CA GLY A 167 -7.06 -10.20 11.76
C GLY A 167 -6.09 -9.17 12.34
N GLY A 168 -4.93 -9.60 12.83
CA GLY A 168 -3.83 -8.72 13.21
C GLY A 168 -3.05 -8.22 11.99
N GLY A 169 -1.86 -7.67 12.23
CA GLY A 169 -0.95 -7.27 11.16
C GLY A 169 -0.09 -6.08 11.56
N ASN A 170 0.94 -5.86 10.75
CA ASN A 170 1.78 -4.68 10.85
C ASN A 170 1.07 -3.50 10.15
N ALA A 171 1.54 -2.28 10.46
CA ALA A 171 1.16 -1.13 9.66
C ALA A 171 1.76 -1.26 8.26
N VAL A 172 0.95 -0.97 7.25
CA VAL A 172 1.39 -0.93 5.85
C VAL A 172 1.72 0.51 5.50
N ARG A 173 2.89 0.73 4.90
CA ARG A 173 3.31 2.06 4.44
C ARG A 173 2.33 2.59 3.39
N LEU A 174 1.76 3.77 3.64
CA LEU A 174 0.89 4.43 2.67
C LEU A 174 1.67 4.81 1.41
N PRO A 175 1.05 4.80 0.21
CA PRO A 175 1.66 5.32 -0.99
C PRO A 175 2.17 6.74 -0.80
N GLY A 176 3.37 7.03 -1.28
CA GLY A 176 4.10 8.26 -1.01
C GLY A 176 5.60 8.05 -1.10
N ARG A 177 6.34 8.80 -0.30
CA ARG A 177 7.79 8.65 -0.20
C ARG A 177 8.15 7.34 0.50
N HIS A 178 9.03 6.55 -0.09
CA HIS A 178 9.42 5.22 0.39
C HIS A 178 10.82 5.21 1.01
N HIS A 179 11.84 5.77 0.34
CA HIS A 179 13.18 5.97 0.92
C HIS A 179 13.62 7.42 0.79
N ARG A 180 14.50 7.86 1.70
CA ARG A 180 15.17 9.16 1.59
C ARG A 180 16.49 9.08 0.80
N HIS A 181 17.15 7.92 0.82
CA HIS A 181 18.46 7.69 0.21
C HIS A 181 18.57 6.26 -0.37
N PRO A 182 18.52 6.08 -1.72
CA PRO A 182 18.12 7.09 -2.69
C PRO A 182 16.68 7.57 -2.44
N ASP A 183 16.36 8.79 -2.91
CA ASP A 183 14.99 9.30 -2.77
C ASP A 183 14.07 8.51 -3.71
N GLN A 184 13.10 7.80 -3.13
CA GLN A 184 12.19 6.93 -3.89
C GLN A 184 10.75 7.23 -3.51
N TRP A 185 9.90 7.31 -4.53
CA TRP A 185 8.49 7.62 -4.41
C TRP A 185 7.66 6.52 -5.08
N SER A 186 6.46 6.32 -4.54
CA SER A 186 5.54 5.31 -5.04
C SER A 186 5.07 5.62 -6.45
N ALA A 187 4.77 4.57 -7.22
CA ALA A 187 4.17 4.66 -8.55
C ALA A 187 2.91 3.78 -8.64
N HIS A 188 1.95 4.17 -9.46
CA HIS A 188 0.71 3.42 -9.72
C HIS A 188 0.81 2.65 -11.04
N TRP A 189 0.30 1.42 -11.08
CA TRP A 189 0.18 0.70 -12.36
C TRP A 189 -1.09 1.10 -13.10
N ASN A 190 -0.95 1.84 -14.20
CA ASN A 190 -2.03 2.08 -15.13
C ASN A 190 -2.15 0.88 -16.08
N ALA A 191 -3.14 0.02 -15.82
CA ALA A 191 -3.38 -1.18 -16.62
C ALA A 191 -3.77 -0.89 -18.07
N ALA A 192 -4.48 0.22 -18.33
CA ALA A 192 -4.91 0.59 -19.68
C ALA A 192 -3.73 1.03 -20.56
N ALA A 193 -2.79 1.79 -19.98
CA ALA A 193 -1.57 2.23 -20.68
C ALA A 193 -0.38 1.26 -20.52
N ALA A 194 -0.56 0.19 -19.74
CA ALA A 194 0.48 -0.77 -19.36
C ALA A 194 1.78 -0.08 -18.87
N THR A 195 1.65 0.94 -18.03
CA THR A 195 2.78 1.74 -17.55
C THR A 195 2.68 2.05 -16.06
N TRP A 196 3.83 2.35 -15.46
CA TRP A 196 3.91 2.89 -14.11
C TRP A 196 3.79 4.42 -14.15
N GLU A 197 2.71 4.95 -13.60
CA GLU A 197 2.51 6.38 -13.42
C GLU A 197 3.22 6.84 -12.14
N PRO A 198 4.09 7.85 -12.20
CA PRO A 198 4.81 8.33 -11.03
C PRO A 198 3.87 8.99 -10.02
N TRP A 199 4.39 9.25 -8.82
CA TRP A 199 3.76 10.15 -7.84
C TRP A 199 3.26 11.44 -8.52
N PRO A 200 2.03 11.94 -8.21
CA PRO A 200 1.11 11.52 -7.13
C PRO A 200 0.07 10.45 -7.49
N ALA A 201 0.13 9.82 -8.67
CA ALA A 201 -0.93 8.94 -9.18
C ALA A 201 -1.33 7.81 -8.21
N ALA A 202 -0.36 7.24 -7.47
CA ALA A 202 -0.64 6.18 -6.47
C ALA A 202 -1.52 6.66 -5.31
N TRP A 203 -1.38 7.91 -4.88
CA TRP A 203 -2.23 8.49 -3.85
C TRP A 203 -3.63 8.78 -4.38
N GLU A 204 -3.72 9.36 -5.57
CA GLU A 204 -4.98 9.70 -6.21
C GLU A 204 -5.82 8.43 -6.47
N ALA A 205 -5.18 7.37 -7.00
CA ALA A 205 -5.83 6.08 -7.19
C ALA A 205 -6.32 5.48 -5.87
N LEU A 206 -5.50 5.53 -4.80
CA LEU A 206 -5.91 5.04 -3.49
C LEU A 206 -7.05 5.87 -2.88
N ALA A 207 -7.07 7.18 -3.08
CA ALA A 207 -8.17 8.05 -2.62
C ALA A 207 -9.46 7.84 -3.42
N ALA A 208 -9.36 7.37 -4.67
CA ALA A 208 -10.50 7.12 -5.56
C ALA A 208 -11.08 5.70 -5.47
N ILE A 209 -10.36 4.73 -4.90
CA ILE A 209 -10.77 3.31 -4.88
C ILE A 209 -12.17 3.13 -4.22
N PRO A 210 -13.16 2.47 -4.85
CA PRO A 210 -14.44 2.21 -4.19
C PRO A 210 -14.31 1.12 -3.12
N ASP A 211 -15.28 1.05 -2.20
CA ASP A 211 -15.38 -0.07 -1.26
C ASP A 211 -15.90 -1.32 -1.99
N ASN A 212 -15.21 -2.44 -1.85
CA ASN A 212 -15.52 -3.71 -2.51
C ASN A 212 -16.55 -4.55 -1.74
N ASP A 213 -17.75 -3.99 -1.54
CA ASP A 213 -18.80 -4.47 -0.65
C ASP A 213 -19.36 -5.87 -0.96
N GLN A 214 -19.64 -6.19 -2.23
CA GLN A 214 -20.33 -7.42 -2.59
C GLN A 214 -19.40 -8.58 -2.98
N ALA A 215 -18.26 -8.27 -3.60
CA ALA A 215 -17.39 -9.29 -4.17
C ALA A 215 -16.74 -10.18 -3.10
N ILE A 216 -16.26 -9.60 -1.99
CA ILE A 216 -15.61 -10.36 -0.91
C ILE A 216 -16.63 -11.18 -0.10
N HIS A 217 -17.87 -10.73 -0.02
CA HIS A 217 -18.95 -11.46 0.64
C HIS A 217 -19.50 -12.61 -0.22
N GLY A 218 -19.55 -12.42 -1.53
CA GLY A 218 -20.08 -13.38 -2.50
C GLY A 218 -19.12 -14.52 -2.85
N VAL A 219 -17.81 -14.34 -2.65
CA VAL A 219 -16.84 -15.43 -2.79
C VAL A 219 -17.07 -16.41 -1.63
N ARG A 220 -17.88 -17.44 -1.87
CA ARG A 220 -17.96 -18.60 -0.98
C ARG A 220 -16.55 -19.18 -0.89
N LEU A 221 -15.92 -18.99 0.26
CA LEU A 221 -14.76 -19.79 0.63
C LEU A 221 -15.27 -21.22 0.74
N THR A 222 -15.18 -22.00 -0.33
CA THR A 222 -15.42 -23.44 -0.23
C THR A 222 -14.29 -24.00 0.62
N ASP A 223 -14.64 -24.64 1.74
CA ASP A 223 -13.73 -25.15 2.79
C ASP A 223 -12.78 -26.28 2.33
N SER A 224 -12.42 -26.33 1.05
CA SER A 224 -11.43 -27.26 0.51
C SER A 224 -10.03 -26.64 0.60
N GLY A 225 -9.42 -26.72 1.79
CA GLY A 225 -8.03 -26.35 2.07
C GLY A 225 -7.67 -26.51 3.53
#